data_AF-A0A535EC91-F1
#
_entry.id   AF-A0A535EC91-F1
#
_cell.length_a   1.000
_cell.length_b   1.000
_cell.length_c   1.000
_cell.angle_alpha   90.00
_cell.angle_beta   90.00
_cell.angle_gamma   90.00
#
_symmetry.space_group_name_H-M   'P 1'
#
loop_
_entity.id
_entity.type
_entity.pdbx_description
1 polymer ?
#
loop_
_entity_poly.entity_id
_entity_poly.type
_entity_poly.pdbx_seq_one_letter_code
_entity_poly.pdbx_strand_id
1 'polypeptide(L)'
;MSAGDISALVLSLREGIEMALVVGIVVAYLGQIGAKGARKWVWAGAVAAAGVSLLALGILNALNAEFEGTTEQIFEGTTMLLATFFLTWMVFWMLRNARYLKS
;
A
#
# COMPACT_ATOMS: atom_id res chain seq x y z
N MET A 1 -15.81 -7.49 -18.45
CA MET A 1 -14.57 -6.88 -17.93
C MET A 1 -14.36 -5.57 -18.64
N SER A 2 -14.57 -4.46 -17.93
CA SER A 2 -14.32 -3.11 -18.41
C SER A 2 -12.82 -2.87 -18.50
N ALA A 3 -12.37 -1.90 -19.30
CA ALA A 3 -10.97 -1.49 -19.35
C ALA A 3 -10.43 -1.10 -17.95
N GLY A 4 -11.30 -0.59 -17.07
CA GLY A 4 -10.95 -0.28 -15.68
C GLY A 4 -10.54 -1.48 -14.83
N ASP A 5 -11.10 -2.67 -15.08
CA ASP A 5 -10.78 -3.89 -14.32
C ASP A 5 -9.33 -4.34 -14.59
N ILE A 6 -8.89 -4.19 -15.84
CA ILE A 6 -7.53 -4.52 -16.26
C ILE A 6 -6.54 -3.53 -15.63
N SER A 7 -6.88 -2.24 -15.59
CA SER A 7 -6.05 -1.22 -14.94
C SER A 7 -5.87 -1.47 -13.44
N ALA A 8 -6.95 -1.82 -12.72
CA ALA A 8 -6.90 -2.15 -11.31
C ALA A 8 -6.05 -3.40 -11.02
N LEU A 9 -6.12 -4.40 -11.89
CA LEU A 9 -5.30 -5.61 -11.79
C LEU A 9 -3.80 -5.28 -11.97
N VAL A 10 -3.44 -4.47 -12.98
CA VAL A 10 -2.04 -4.10 -13.24
C VAL A 10 -1.48 -3.26 -12.09
N LEU A 11 -2.27 -2.33 -11.54
CA LEU A 11 -1.88 -1.51 -10.40
C LEU A 11 -1.62 -2.36 -9.15
N SER A 12 -2.58 -3.20 -8.77
CA SER A 12 -2.46 -4.07 -7.60
C SER A 12 -1.33 -5.09 -7.74
N LEU A 13 -1.08 -5.62 -8.94
CA LEU A 13 0.05 -6.49 -9.21
C LEU A 13 1.38 -5.76 -9.01
N ARG A 14 1.53 -4.54 -9.52
CA ARG A 14 2.74 -3.72 -9.32
C ARG A 14 2.98 -3.46 -7.83
N GLU A 15 1.97 -2.96 -7.12
CA GLU A 15 2.09 -2.64 -5.70
C GLU A 15 2.41 -3.89 -4.88
N GLY A 16 1.76 -5.03 -5.18
CA GLY A 16 2.06 -6.31 -4.55
C GLY A 16 3.50 -6.78 -4.76
N ILE A 17 4.03 -6.64 -5.98
CA ILE A 17 5.43 -6.97 -6.29
C ILE A 17 6.40 -6.03 -5.57
N GLU A 18 6.13 -4.72 -5.55
CA GLU A 18 6.95 -3.74 -4.84
C GLU A 18 7.01 -4.06 -3.33
N MET A 19 5.87 -4.41 -2.72
CA MET A 19 5.83 -4.80 -1.31
C MET A 19 6.57 -6.11 -1.04
N ALA A 20 6.40 -7.12 -1.91
CA ALA A 20 7.15 -8.38 -1.80
C ALA A 20 8.66 -8.16 -1.94
N LEU A 21 9.08 -7.25 -2.83
CA LEU A 21 10.48 -6.88 -3.02
C LEU A 21 11.06 -6.22 -1.77
N VAL A 22 10.36 -5.25 -1.16
CA VAL A 22 10.80 -4.58 0.07
C VAL A 22 10.98 -5.59 1.21
N VAL A 23 9.98 -6.45 1.44
CA VAL A 23 10.07 -7.50 2.47
C VAL A 23 11.21 -8.46 2.17
N GLY A 24 11.36 -8.87 0.90
CA GLY A 24 12.43 -9.75 0.44
C GLY A 24 13.83 -9.17 0.70
N ILE A 25 14.04 -7.90 0.39
CA ILE A 25 15.32 -7.19 0.63
C ILE A 25 15.63 -7.16 2.12
N VAL A 26 14.67 -6.81 2.97
CA VAL A 26 14.89 -6.76 4.43
C VAL A 26 15.22 -8.16 4.96
N VAL A 27 14.48 -9.18 4.55
CA VAL A 27 14.73 -10.57 4.96
C VAL A 27 16.11 -11.06 4.51
N ALA A 28 16.50 -10.78 3.26
CA ALA A 28 17.80 -11.14 2.71
C ALA A 28 18.93 -10.44 3.47
N TYR A 29 18.78 -9.14 3.74
CA TYR A 29 19.74 -8.34 4.49
C TYR A 29 19.94 -8.86 5.91
N LEU A 30 18.86 -9.21 6.62
CA LEU A 30 18.95 -9.83 7.95
C LEU A 30 19.66 -11.19 7.92
N GLY A 31 19.53 -11.93 6.82
CA GLY A 31 20.30 -13.15 6.56
C GLY A 31 21.80 -12.88 6.42
N GLN A 32 22.18 -11.80 5.72
CA GLN A 32 23.56 -11.43 5.47
C GLN A 32 24.31 -11.00 6.75
N ILE A 33 23.66 -10.27 7.65
CA ILE A 33 24.25 -9.83 8.92
C ILE A 33 24.18 -10.89 10.03
N GLY A 34 23.72 -12.12 9.72
CA GLY A 34 23.59 -13.21 10.70
C GLY A 34 22.45 -13.02 11.72
N ALA A 35 21.63 -11.97 11.60
CA ALA A 35 20.55 -11.64 12.52
C ALA A 35 19.27 -12.47 12.24
N LYS A 36 19.39 -13.80 12.20
CA LYS A 36 18.26 -14.71 11.91
C LYS A 36 17.09 -14.54 12.88
N GLY A 37 17.39 -14.19 14.13
CA GLY A 37 16.38 -13.92 15.16
C GLY A 37 15.52 -12.69 14.88
N ALA A 38 15.97 -11.76 14.04
CA ALA A 38 15.20 -10.58 13.67
C ALA A 38 14.20 -10.84 12.53
N ARG A 39 14.37 -11.93 11.76
CA ARG A 39 13.46 -12.31 10.66
C ARG A 39 12.02 -12.51 11.14
N LYS A 40 11.85 -12.96 12.39
CA LYS A 40 10.53 -13.11 13.02
C LYS A 40 9.77 -11.77 13.12
N TRP A 41 10.48 -10.67 13.35
CA TRP A 41 9.86 -9.34 13.46
C TRP A 41 9.37 -8.84 12.11
N VAL A 42 10.09 -9.15 11.02
CA VAL A 42 9.68 -8.80 9.66
C VAL A 42 8.39 -9.53 9.28
N TRP A 43 8.34 -10.85 9.52
CA TRP A 43 7.14 -11.64 9.26
C TRP A 43 5.98 -11.26 10.19
N ALA A 44 6.25 -11.00 11.47
CA ALA A 44 5.24 -10.51 12.40
C ALA A 44 4.66 -9.18 11.92
N GLY A 45 5.49 -8.25 11.46
CA GLY A 45 5.05 -6.98 10.89
C GLY A 45 4.19 -7.17 9.63
N ALA A 46 4.61 -8.04 8.71
CA ALA A 46 3.85 -8.33 7.49
C ALA A 46 2.48 -8.95 7.78
N VAL A 47 2.42 -9.93 8.69
CA VAL A 47 1.15 -10.56 9.11
C VAL A 47 0.28 -9.57 9.88
N ALA A 48 0.87 -8.75 10.75
CA ALA A 48 0.15 -7.71 11.47
C ALA A 48 -0.46 -6.69 10.50
N ALA A 49 0.29 -6.25 9.48
CA ALA A 49 -0.22 -5.34 8.45
C ALA A 49 -1.40 -5.96 7.70
N ALA A 50 -1.29 -7.23 7.27
CA ALA A 50 -2.39 -7.94 6.63
C ALA A 50 -3.61 -8.07 7.55
N GLY A 51 -3.40 -8.38 8.84
CA GLY A 51 -4.44 -8.46 9.84
C GLY A 51 -5.15 -7.12 10.04
N VAL A 52 -4.41 -6.02 10.16
CA VAL A 52 -4.98 -4.66 10.26
C VAL A 52 -5.80 -4.31 9.01
N SER A 53 -5.33 -4.66 7.81
CA SER A 53 -6.09 -4.43 6.57
C SER A 53 -7.42 -5.21 6.55
N LEU A 54 -7.42 -6.47 6.98
CA LEU A 54 -8.64 -7.27 7.05
C LEU A 54 -9.59 -6.79 8.15
N LEU A 55 -9.05 -6.35 9.29
CA LEU A 55 -9.85 -5.74 10.37
C LEU A 55 -10.50 -4.44 9.90
N ALA A 56 -9.76 -3.58 9.20
CA ALA A 56 -10.30 -2.36 8.62
C ALA A 56 -11.44 -2.67 7.63
N LEU A 57 -11.25 -3.65 6.75
CA LEU A 57 -12.30 -4.13 5.85
C LEU A 57 -13.53 -4.64 6.62
N GLY A 58 -13.31 -5.40 7.69
CA GLY A 58 -14.39 -5.91 8.56
C GLY A 58 -15.16 -4.80 9.25
N ILE A 59 -14.47 -3.78 9.77
CA ILE A 59 -15.08 -2.62 10.41
C ILE A 59 -15.91 -1.82 9.40
N LEU A 60 -15.36 -1.55 8.21
CA LEU A 60 -16.07 -0.80 7.17
C LEU A 60 -17.35 -1.53 6.72
N ASN A 61 -17.29 -2.85 6.56
CA ASN A 61 -18.48 -3.65 6.24
C ASN A 61 -19.48 -3.69 7.41
N ALA A 62 -19.00 -3.85 8.65
CA ALA A 62 -19.85 -3.92 9.84
C ALA A 62 -20.57 -2.60 10.13
N LEU A 63 -19.94 -1.47 9.79
CA LEU A 63 -20.56 -0.16 9.85
C LEU A 63 -21.62 0.06 8.76
N ASN A 64 -21.82 -0.91 7.85
CA ASN A 64 -22.77 -0.88 6.74
C ASN A 64 -22.82 0.52 6.15
N ALA A 65 -21.63 1.04 5.84
CA ALA A 65 -21.39 2.44 5.57
C ALA A 65 -21.95 2.85 4.21
N GLU A 66 -23.26 2.68 4.02
CA GLU A 66 -24.09 3.55 3.20
C GLU A 66 -24.10 4.90 3.93
N PHE A 67 -23.00 5.63 3.75
CA PHE A 67 -23.01 7.06 4.05
C PHE A 67 -24.07 7.64 3.12
N GLU A 68 -25.26 7.98 3.62
CA GLU A 68 -26.26 8.70 2.83
C GLU A 68 -26.16 10.20 3.12
N GLY A 69 -26.18 11.03 2.08
CA GLY A 69 -26.22 12.49 2.20
C GLY A 69 -24.87 13.16 2.43
N THR A 70 -24.78 14.11 3.37
CA THR A 70 -23.60 14.99 3.52
C THR A 70 -22.33 14.27 3.97
N THR A 71 -22.45 13.19 4.76
CA THR A 71 -21.28 12.44 5.24
C THR A 71 -20.56 11.71 4.10
N GLU A 72 -21.29 11.22 3.11
CA GLU A 72 -20.72 10.57 1.91
C GLU A 72 -19.88 11.54 1.11
N GLN A 73 -20.43 12.72 0.83
CA GLN A 73 -19.75 13.76 0.05
C GLN A 73 -18.47 14.25 0.74
N ILE A 74 -18.49 14.39 2.07
CA ILE A 74 -17.30 14.76 2.84
C ILE A 74 -16.27 13.63 2.79
N PHE A 75 -16.69 12.37 2.96
CA PHE A 75 -15.81 11.21 2.92
C PHE A 75 -15.17 11.02 1.54
N GLU A 76 -15.97 11.04 0.47
CA GLU A 76 -15.52 10.94 -0.91
C GLU A 76 -14.59 12.09 -1.27
N GLY A 77 -14.98 13.34 -0.99
CA GLY A 77 -14.16 14.52 -1.25
C GLY A 77 -12.82 14.48 -0.51
N THR A 78 -12.83 14.10 0.77
CA THR A 78 -11.59 13.96 1.55
C THR A 78 -10.72 12.82 1.01
N THR A 79 -11.32 11.69 0.63
CA THR A 79 -10.60 10.55 0.06
C THR A 79 -9.97 10.90 -1.29
N MET A 80 -10.67 11.64 -2.16
CA MET A 80 -10.12 12.12 -3.43
C MET A 80 -8.95 13.10 -3.24
N LEU A 81 -9.07 14.03 -2.28
CA LEU A 81 -7.97 14.95 -1.95
C LEU A 81 -6.75 14.21 -1.40
N LEU A 82 -6.97 13.25 -0.50
CA LEU A 82 -5.91 12.40 0.03
C LEU A 82 -5.24 11.58 -1.09
N ALA A 83 -6.03 10.94 -1.95
CA ALA A 83 -5.52 10.18 -3.09
C ALA A 83 -4.67 11.06 -4.02
N THR A 84 -5.16 12.26 -4.35
CA THR A 84 -4.43 13.22 -5.20
C THR A 84 -3.12 13.66 -4.55
N PHE A 85 -3.12 13.92 -3.24
CA PHE A 85 -1.91 14.26 -2.49
C PHE A 85 -0.87 13.14 -2.54
N PHE A 86 -1.27 11.90 -2.27
CA PHE A 86 -0.38 10.73 -2.33
C PHE A 86 0.22 10.52 -3.72
N LEU A 87 -0.62 10.58 -4.77
CA LEU A 87 -0.15 10.42 -6.15
C LEU A 87 0.82 11.53 -6.53
N THR A 88 0.49 12.78 -6.19
CA THR A 88 1.35 13.94 -6.45
C THR A 88 2.70 13.77 -5.76
N TRP A 89 2.69 13.38 -4.49
CA TRP A 89 3.91 13.09 -3.74
C TRP A 89 4.76 12.00 -4.40
N MET A 90 4.15 10.89 -4.84
CA MET A 90 4.85 9.81 -5.53
C MET A 90 5.50 10.28 -6.84
N VAL A 91 4.82 11.12 -7.62
CA VAL A 91 5.36 11.69 -8.86
C VAL A 91 6.60 12.54 -8.55
N PHE A 92 6.53 13.43 -7.57
CA PHE A 92 7.69 14.23 -7.15
C PHE A 92 8.83 13.36 -6.61
N TRP A 93 8.50 12.30 -5.87
CA TRP A 93 9.49 11.36 -5.35
C TRP A 93 10.21 10.63 -6.49
N MET A 94 9.49 10.12 -7.48
CA MET A 94 10.09 9.47 -8.66
C MET A 94 10.94 10.44 -9.47
N LEU A 95 10.48 11.69 -9.68
CA LEU A 95 11.25 12.74 -10.35
C LEU A 95 12.58 13.02 -9.62
N ARG A 96 12.57 13.02 -8.29
CA ARG A 96 13.78 13.18 -7.48
C ARG A 96 14.69 11.96 -7.58
N ASN A 97 14.13 10.75 -7.51
CA ASN A 97 14.90 9.51 -7.53
C ASN A 97 15.49 9.17 -8.91
N ALA A 98 14.82 9.56 -10.00
CA ALA A 98 15.29 9.36 -11.37
C ALA A 98 16.66 10.02 -11.65
N ARG A 99 17.01 11.08 -10.91
CA ARG A 99 18.33 11.74 -11.02
C ARG A 99 19.49 10.87 -10.55
N TYR A 100 19.24 9.86 -9.72
CA TYR A 100 20.25 8.90 -9.25
C TYR A 100 20.36 7.66 -10.14
N LEU A 101 19.47 7.50 -11.14
CA LEU A 101 19.50 6.40 -12.11
C LEU A 101 20.24 6.77 -13.41
N LYS A 102 20.74 8.01 -13.54
CA LYS A 102 21.53 8.43 -14.70
C LYS A 102 22.99 8.01 -14.52
N SER A 103 23.30 6.78 -14.91
CA SER A 103 24.63 6.34 -15.35
C SER A 103 24.59 5.99 -16.83
#